data_AF-A0A969NBK6-F1
#
_entry.id   AF-A0A969NBK6-F1
#
_cell.length_a   1.000
_cell.length_b   1.000
_cell.length_c   1.000
_cell.angle_alpha   90.00
_cell.angle_beta   90.00
_cell.angle_gamma   90.00
#
_symmetry.space_group_name_H-M   'P 1'
#
loop_
_entity.id
_entity.type
_entity.pdbx_description
1 polymer ?
#
loop_
_entity_poly.entity_id
_entity_poly.type
_entity_poly.pdbx_seq_one_letter_code
_entity_poly.pdbx_strand_id
1 'polypeptide(L)'
;MNIPIALILFRLLLAPIILTLAFIVGEHAKILIIILMYLGLISDIADGIIARKQKLSSAKLRRMDSQADMIFWLAIGFSTWVLFPDLIFEIQQPSCLFF
;
A
#
# COMPACT_ATOMS: atom_id res chain seq x y z
N MET A 1 14.49 -4.65 -20.00
CA MET A 1 13.96 -3.97 -18.81
C MET A 1 13.78 -4.98 -17.69
N ASN A 2 14.26 -4.69 -16.49
CA ASN A 2 14.05 -5.56 -15.33
C ASN A 2 12.61 -5.40 -14.85
N ILE A 3 11.74 -6.30 -15.31
CA ILE A 3 10.31 -6.32 -14.97
C ILE A 3 10.09 -6.25 -13.45
N PRO A 4 10.86 -6.96 -12.58
CA PRO A 4 10.71 -6.84 -11.14
C PRO A 4 10.93 -5.42 -10.60
N ILE A 5 11.93 -4.69 -11.13
CA ILE A 5 12.23 -3.32 -10.69
C ILE A 5 11.10 -2.36 -11.10
N ALA A 6 10.50 -2.56 -12.27
CA ALA A 6 9.38 -1.75 -12.72
C ALA A 6 8.15 -1.92 -11.81
N LEU A 7 7.90 -3.13 -11.31
CA LEU A 7 6.80 -3.43 -10.38
C LEU A 7 7.03 -2.82 -8.99
N ILE A 8 8.28 -2.86 -8.49
CA ILE A 8 8.68 -2.17 -7.25
C ILE A 8 8.46 -0.66 -7.38
N LEU A 9 8.92 -0.06 -8.48
CA LEU A 9 8.75 1.37 -8.73
C LEU A 9 7.27 1.76 -8.85
N PHE A 10 6.46 0.90 -9.47
CA PHE A 10 5.01 1.08 -9.55
C PHE A 10 4.39 1.19 -8.16
N ARG A 11 4.70 0.29 -7.21
CA ARG A 11 4.21 0.40 -5.83
C ARG A 11 4.68 1.67 -5.13
N LEU A 12 5.94 2.02 -5.33
CA LEU A 12 6.49 3.25 -4.76
C LEU A 12 5.77 4.51 -5.28
N LEU A 13 5.34 4.52 -6.53
CA LEU A 13 4.56 5.61 -7.12
C LEU A 13 3.09 5.61 -6.68
N LEU A 14 2.50 4.43 -6.41
CA LEU A 14 1.15 4.36 -5.86
C LEU A 14 1.05 5.03 -4.49
N ALA A 15 2.09 4.96 -3.66
CA ALA A 15 2.10 5.56 -2.33
C ALA A 15 1.77 7.08 -2.31
N PRO A 16 2.51 7.96 -3.02
CA PRO A 16 2.19 9.39 -3.06
C PRO A 16 0.87 9.69 -3.79
N ILE A 17 0.46 8.88 -4.77
CA ILE A 17 -0.84 9.03 -5.45
C ILE A 17 -1.98 8.78 -4.46
N ILE A 18 -1.92 7.69 -3.71
CA ILE A 18 -2.93 7.32 -2.71
C ILE A 18 -3.02 8.39 -1.62
N LEU A 19 -1.87 8.87 -1.12
CA LEU A 19 -1.83 9.95 -0.13
C LEU A 19 -2.47 11.24 -0.68
N THR A 20 -2.10 11.63 -1.90
CA THR A 20 -2.62 12.85 -2.52
C THR A 20 -4.13 12.76 -2.74
N LEU A 21 -4.64 11.60 -3.17
CA LEU A 21 -6.07 11.35 -3.29
C LEU A 21 -6.78 11.47 -1.94
N ALA A 22 -6.21 10.90 -0.88
CA ALA A 22 -6.79 10.98 0.45
C ALA A 22 -6.85 12.44 0.97
N PHE A 23 -5.79 13.22 0.77
CA PHE A 23 -5.73 14.62 1.24
C PHE A 23 -6.55 15.61 0.41
N ILE A 24 -6.56 15.47 -0.92
CA ILE A 24 -7.20 16.47 -1.81
C ILE A 24 -8.66 16.11 -2.07
N VAL A 25 -8.95 14.85 -2.35
CA VAL A 25 -10.29 14.41 -2.77
C VAL A 25 -11.12 13.92 -1.58
N GLY A 26 -10.48 13.46 -0.50
CA GLY A 26 -11.15 13.00 0.70
C GLY A 26 -11.98 11.74 0.45
N GLU A 27 -13.11 11.61 1.15
CA GLU A 27 -13.92 10.38 1.18
C GLU A 27 -14.38 9.91 -0.22
N HIS A 28 -14.58 10.83 -1.16
CA HIS A 28 -14.97 10.49 -2.53
C HIS A 28 -13.93 9.62 -3.26
N ALA A 29 -12.65 9.68 -2.86
CA ALA A 29 -11.60 8.84 -3.42
C ALA A 29 -11.50 7.45 -2.79
N LYS A 30 -12.31 7.11 -1.78
CA LYS A 30 -12.25 5.81 -1.07
C LYS A 30 -12.23 4.61 -2.02
N ILE A 31 -13.18 4.56 -2.95
CA ILE A 31 -13.29 3.44 -3.90
C ILE A 31 -12.04 3.37 -4.80
N LEU A 32 -11.56 4.52 -5.26
CA LEU A 32 -10.36 4.59 -6.09
C LEU A 32 -9.11 4.14 -5.32
N ILE A 33 -8.95 4.55 -4.07
CA ILE A 33 -7.86 4.13 -3.19
C ILE A 33 -7.89 2.62 -2.97
N ILE A 34 -9.09 2.04 -2.76
CA ILE A 34 -9.25 0.57 -2.64
C ILE A 34 -8.83 -0.14 -3.93
N ILE A 35 -9.23 0.37 -5.10
CA ILE A 35 -8.81 -0.19 -6.39
C ILE A 35 -7.28 -0.12 -6.54
N LEU A 36 -6.67 1.03 -6.25
CA LEU A 36 -5.21 1.20 -6.32
C LEU A 36 -4.48 0.30 -5.33
N MET A 37 -5.03 0.10 -4.13
CA MET A 37 -4.50 -0.85 -3.15
C MET A 37 -4.48 -2.27 -3.72
N TYR A 38 -5.61 -2.74 -4.28
CA TYR A 38 -5.67 -4.06 -4.90
C TYR A 38 -4.71 -4.21 -6.08
N LEU A 39 -4.56 -3.15 -6.90
CA LEU A 39 -3.58 -3.16 -7.99
C LEU A 39 -2.15 -3.28 -7.48
N GLY A 40 -1.78 -2.57 -6.42
CA GLY A 40 -0.47 -2.70 -5.78
C GLY A 40 -0.23 -4.09 -5.18
N LEU A 41 -1.25 -4.69 -4.55
CA LEU A 41 -1.17 -6.04 -4.00
C LEU A 41 -1.04 -7.12 -5.09
N ILE A 42 -1.75 -6.98 -6.21
CA ILE A 42 -1.61 -7.87 -7.36
C ILE A 42 -0.21 -7.73 -7.97
N SER A 43 0.36 -6.51 -8.02
CA SER A 43 1.70 -6.30 -8.56
C SER A 43 2.78 -6.96 -7.71
N ASP A 44 2.61 -7.00 -6.38
CA ASP A 44 3.48 -7.72 -5.43
C ASP A 44 3.48 -9.22 -5.69
N ILE A 45 2.30 -9.83 -5.81
CA ILE A 45 2.21 -11.25 -6.15
C ILE A 45 2.85 -11.53 -7.52
N ALA A 46 2.66 -10.64 -8.50
CA ALA A 46 3.20 -10.78 -9.83
C ALA A 46 4.73 -10.72 -9.89
N ASP A 47 5.37 -9.79 -9.17
CA ASP A 47 6.84 -9.72 -9.17
C ASP A 47 7.48 -10.96 -8.56
N GLY A 48 6.89 -11.56 -7.52
CA GLY A 48 7.42 -12.74 -6.88
C GLY A 48 7.37 -13.94 -7.82
N ILE A 49 6.32 -14.05 -8.62
CA ILE A 49 6.20 -15.05 -9.69
C ILE A 49 7.25 -14.80 -10.78
N ILE A 50 7.42 -13.56 -11.23
CA ILE A 50 8.34 -13.19 -12.30
C ILE A 50 9.80 -13.38 -11.87
N ALA A 51 10.15 -12.98 -10.66
CA ALA A 51 11.50 -13.13 -10.08
C ALA A 51 11.89 -14.61 -9.96
N ARG A 52 10.96 -15.48 -9.54
CA ARG A 52 11.18 -16.94 -9.51
C ARG A 52 11.39 -17.52 -10.91
N LYS A 53 10.61 -17.08 -11.90
CA LYS A 53 10.73 -17.54 -13.30
C LYS A 53 12.04 -17.08 -13.95
N GLN A 54 12.51 -15.87 -13.63
CA GLN A 54 13.73 -15.30 -14.21
C GLN A 54 15.01 -15.67 -13.45
N LYS A 55 14.90 -16.35 -12.28
CA LYS A 55 16.03 -16.64 -11.37
C LYS A 55 16.82 -15.39 -10.95
N LEU A 56 16.23 -14.20 -11.04
CA LEU A 56 16.88 -12.90 -10.74
C LEU A 56 16.77 -12.49 -9.25
N SER A 57 16.71 -13.46 -8.35
CA SER A 57 16.53 -13.24 -6.91
C SER A 57 17.85 -12.86 -6.22
N SER A 58 18.31 -11.62 -6.42
CA SER A 58 19.43 -11.08 -5.63
C SER A 58 18.98 -10.56 -4.26
N ALA A 59 19.86 -10.64 -3.26
CA ALA A 59 19.58 -10.09 -1.93
C ALA A 59 19.28 -8.57 -1.95
N LYS A 60 19.92 -7.84 -2.88
CA LYS A 60 19.69 -6.40 -3.05
C LYS A 60 18.28 -6.09 -3.56
N LEU A 61 17.83 -6.80 -4.60
CA LEU A 61 16.49 -6.60 -5.17
C LEU A 61 15.41 -6.86 -4.12
N ARG A 62 15.58 -7.92 -3.33
CA ARG A 62 14.66 -8.31 -2.27
C ARG A 62 14.59 -7.31 -1.10
N ARG A 63 15.68 -6.58 -0.82
CA ARG A 63 15.69 -5.46 0.14
C ARG A 63 14.98 -4.21 -0.39
N MET A 64 15.12 -3.92 -1.68
CA MET A 64 14.44 -2.79 -2.32
C MET A 64 12.93 -3.00 -2.35
N ASP A 65 12.52 -4.22 -2.67
CA ASP A 65 11.13 -4.68 -2.68
C ASP A 65 10.45 -4.44 -1.33
N SER A 66 11.01 -5.03 -0.26
CA SER A 66 10.50 -4.87 1.11
C SER A 66 10.44 -3.42 1.59
N GLN A 67 11.36 -2.55 1.14
CA GLN A 67 11.30 -1.12 1.47
C GLN A 67 10.17 -0.40 0.75
N ALA A 68 9.94 -0.71 -0.53
CA ALA A 68 8.83 -0.15 -1.29
C ALA A 68 7.49 -0.60 -0.72
N ASP A 69 7.37 -1.87 -0.30
CA ASP A 69 6.16 -2.40 0.33
C ASP A 69 5.87 -1.69 1.65
N MET A 70 6.90 -1.47 2.47
CA MET A 70 6.74 -0.73 3.73
C MET A 70 6.20 0.69 3.48
N ILE A 71 6.76 1.41 2.51
CA ILE A 71 6.30 2.77 2.16
C ILE A 71 4.86 2.73 1.64
N PHE A 72 4.53 1.78 0.78
CA PHE A 72 3.19 1.60 0.21
C PHE A 72 2.14 1.33 1.29
N TRP A 73 2.41 0.39 2.21
CA TRP A 73 1.48 0.07 3.29
C TRP A 73 1.34 1.19 4.31
N LEU A 74 2.43 1.90 4.64
CA LEU A 74 2.36 3.10 5.48
C LEU A 74 1.51 4.19 4.84
N ALA A 75 1.63 4.41 3.53
CA ALA A 75 0.81 5.37 2.80
C ALA A 75 -0.68 5.01 2.84
N ILE A 76 -1.04 3.74 2.69
CA ILE A 76 -2.43 3.27 2.83
C ILE A 76 -2.94 3.48 4.26
N GLY A 77 -2.15 3.10 5.26
CA GLY A 77 -2.53 3.27 6.66
C GLY A 77 -2.77 4.73 7.02
N PHE A 78 -1.86 5.62 6.60
CA PHE A 78 -2.01 7.06 6.83
C PHE A 78 -3.19 7.66 6.05
N SER A 79 -3.41 7.22 4.81
CA SER A 79 -4.59 7.63 4.03
C SER A 79 -5.90 7.20 4.71
N THR A 80 -5.93 6.01 5.31
CA THR A 80 -7.08 5.52 6.08
C THR A 80 -7.32 6.38 7.31
N TRP A 81 -6.25 6.77 8.02
CA TRP A 81 -6.33 7.67 9.17
C TRP A 81 -6.90 9.04 8.78
N VAL A 82 -6.43 9.61 7.67
CA VAL A 82 -6.90 10.91 7.18
C VAL A 82 -8.38 10.86 6.77
N LEU A 83 -8.81 9.76 6.14
CA LEU A 83 -10.18 9.62 5.64
C LEU A 83 -11.21 9.26 6.71
N PHE A 84 -10.82 8.46 7.72
CA PHE A 84 -11.74 7.95 8.73
C PHE A 84 -11.16 8.13 10.15
N PRO A 85 -10.88 9.36 10.60
CA PRO A 85 -10.29 9.59 11.91
C PRO A 85 -11.22 9.09 13.04
N ASP A 86 -12.51 9.35 12.93
CA ASP A 86 -13.51 9.02 13.96
C ASP A 86 -13.65 7.50 14.18
N LEU A 87 -13.60 6.72 13.10
CA LEU A 87 -13.67 5.25 13.17
C LEU A 87 -12.48 4.67 13.95
N ILE A 88 -11.29 5.26 13.81
CA ILE A 88 -10.09 4.79 14.52
C ILE A 88 -10.22 5.08 16.03
N PHE A 89 -10.72 6.25 16.40
CA PHE A 89 -10.94 6.60 17.81
C PHE A 89 -12.01 5.73 18.47
N GLU A 90 -13.06 5.35 17.74
CA GLU A 90 -14.13 4.48 18.24
C GLU A 90 -13.64 3.04 18.46
N ILE A 91 -12.85 2.48 17.54
CA ILE A 91 -12.24 1.13 17.69
C ILE A 91 -11.26 1.10 18.88
N GLN A 92 -10.64 2.23 19.21
CA GLN A 92 -9.65 2.33 20.28
C GLN A 92 -10.29 2.50 21.68
N GLN A 93 -11.60 2.74 21.76
CA GLN A 93 -12.37 2.66 23.00
C GLN A 93 -12.76 1.18 23.23
N PRO A 94 -12.07 0.42 24.08
CA PRO A 94 -12.60 -0.87 24.49
C PRO A 94 -13.95 -0.58 25.18
N SER A 95 -14.98 -1.31 24.79
CA SER A 95 -16.33 -1.27 25.34
C SER A 95 -16.42 -1.71 26.81
N CYS A 96 -15.50 -1.28 27.68
CA CYS A 96 -15.39 -1.61 29.09
C CYS A 96 -16.21 -0.69 30.01
N LEU A 97 -17.11 0.14 29.49
CA LEU A 97 -17.89 1.10 30.30
C LEU A 97 -19.40 0.87 30.27
N PHE A 98 -19.82 -0.36 29.95
CA PHE A 98 -21.19 -0.82 30.13
C PHE A 98 -21.20 -2.23 30.76
N PHE A 99 -20.75 -2.36 32.02
CA PHE A 99 -21.27 -3.29 33.03
C PHE A 99 -20.72 -2.90 34.40
#